data_AF-F8JSP6-F1
#
_entry.id   AF-F8JSP6-F1
#
_cell.length_a   1.000
_cell.length_b   1.000
_cell.length_c   1.000
_cell.angle_alpha   90.00
_cell.angle_beta   90.00
_cell.angle_gamma   90.00
#
_symmetry.space_group_name_H-M   'P 1'
#
loop_
_entity.id
_entity.type
_entity.pdbx_description
1 polymer ?
#
loop_
_entity_poly.entity_id
_entity_poly.type
_entity_poly.pdbx_seq_one_letter_code
_entity_poly.pdbx_strand_id
1 'polypeptide(L)'
;MSRERLRRIRETNLRVAAAVADIEGLYTALLATRDPAVRAELLGALALAGRRLARVATVPAAPVTPPLLPRSRRMRRRALAARGADWLAARLTGTDRQGRG
;
A
#
# COMPACT_ATOMS: atom_id res chain seq x y z
N MET A 1 21.70 10.88 13.94
CA MET A 1 21.40 10.09 12.71
C MET A 1 21.51 10.99 11.48
N SER A 2 22.04 10.51 10.35
CA SER A 2 22.18 11.34 9.14
C SER A 2 20.84 11.55 8.41
N ARG A 3 20.65 12.73 7.80
CA ARG A 3 19.43 13.08 7.02
C ARG A 3 19.14 12.10 5.90
N GLU A 4 20.20 11.60 5.25
CA GLU A 4 20.10 10.61 4.18
C GLU A 4 19.56 9.26 4.68
N ARG A 5 19.95 8.84 5.88
CA ARG A 5 19.42 7.62 6.52
C ARG A 5 17.94 7.76 6.86
N LEU A 6 17.51 8.92 7.34
CA LEU A 6 16.09 9.20 7.60
C LEU A 6 15.26 9.20 6.32
N ARG A 7 15.78 9.77 5.22
CA ARG A 7 15.13 9.72 3.90
C ARG A 7 14.94 8.28 3.41
N ARG A 8 15.99 7.45 3.50
CA ARG A 8 15.92 6.02 3.15
C ARG A 8 14.86 5.27 3.96
N ILE A 9 14.81 5.47 5.29
CA ILE A 9 13.81 4.83 6.15
C ILE A 9 12.39 5.24 5.76
N ARG A 10 12.16 6.54 5.52
CA ARG A 10 10.86 7.05 5.11
C ARG A 10 10.43 6.44 3.77
N GLU A 11 11.33 6.36 2.81
CA GLU A 11 11.06 5.76 1.51
C GLU A 11 10.72 4.27 1.62
N THR A 12 11.49 3.50 2.41
CA THR A 12 11.17 2.09 2.68
C THR A 12 9.80 1.96 3.33
N ASN A 13 9.49 2.77 4.35
CA ASN A 13 8.19 2.73 5.02
C ASN A 13 7.03 3.04 4.05
N LEU A 14 7.20 3.99 3.13
CA LEU A 14 6.20 4.28 2.10
C LEU A 14 6.02 3.11 1.13
N ARG A 15 7.11 2.44 0.72
CA ARG A 15 7.05 1.26 -0.14
C ARG A 15 6.36 0.08 0.54
N VAL A 16 6.64 -0.14 1.84
CA VAL A 16 5.93 -1.15 2.65
C VAL A 16 4.44 -0.81 2.74
N ALA A 17 4.11 0.44 3.09
CA ALA A 17 2.73 0.87 3.22
C ALA A 17 1.95 0.77 1.90
N ALA A 18 2.59 1.04 0.76
CA ALA A 18 1.99 0.85 -0.56
C ALA A 18 1.71 -0.64 -0.84
N ALA A 19 2.69 -1.52 -0.61
CA ALA A 19 2.52 -2.95 -0.81
C ALA A 19 1.41 -3.55 0.09
N VAL A 20 1.29 -3.08 1.32
CA VAL A 20 0.19 -3.47 2.23
C VAL A 20 -1.16 -2.99 1.68
N ALA A 21 -1.26 -1.74 1.23
CA ALA A 21 -2.49 -1.21 0.65
C ALA A 21 -2.95 -1.98 -0.60
N ASP A 22 -2.01 -2.40 -1.45
CA ASP A 22 -2.31 -3.25 -2.62
C ASP A 22 -2.91 -4.60 -2.19
N ILE A 23 -2.32 -5.25 -1.18
CA ILE A 23 -2.81 -6.53 -0.64
C ILE A 23 -4.23 -6.36 -0.07
N GLU A 24 -4.48 -5.31 0.71
CA GLU A 24 -5.79 -5.03 1.29
C GLU A 24 -6.85 -4.80 0.19
N GLY A 25 -6.50 -4.05 -0.86
CA GLY A 25 -7.38 -3.79 -2.00
C GLY A 25 -7.73 -5.06 -2.78
N LEU A 26 -6.72 -5.86 -3.12
CA LEU A 26 -6.89 -7.13 -3.83
C LEU A 26 -7.70 -8.14 -3.00
N TYR A 27 -7.43 -8.24 -1.70
CA TYR A 27 -8.20 -9.10 -0.81
C TYR A 27 -9.67 -8.66 -0.69
N THR A 28 -9.92 -7.35 -0.63
CA THR A 28 -11.29 -6.81 -0.62
C THR A 28 -12.02 -7.13 -1.93
N ALA A 29 -11.36 -6.97 -3.07
CA ALA A 29 -11.91 -7.35 -4.38
C ALA A 29 -12.18 -8.86 -4.47
N LEU A 30 -11.29 -9.69 -3.90
CA LEU A 30 -11.45 -11.14 -3.85
C LEU A 30 -12.67 -11.57 -3.03
N LEU A 31 -12.96 -10.86 -1.94
CA LEU A 31 -14.16 -11.10 -1.13
C LEU A 31 -15.45 -10.65 -1.82
N ALA A 32 -15.37 -9.64 -2.69
CA ALA A 32 -16.53 -9.08 -3.39
C ALA A 32 -16.88 -9.84 -4.68
N THR A 33 -15.91 -10.45 -5.36
CA THR A 33 -16.16 -11.13 -6.63
C THR A 33 -16.81 -12.51 -6.45
N ARG A 34 -17.72 -12.85 -7.37
CA ARG A 34 -18.30 -14.19 -7.51
C ARG A 34 -17.88 -14.90 -8.80
N ASP A 35 -17.16 -14.19 -9.67
CA ASP A 35 -16.67 -14.72 -10.93
C ASP A 35 -15.39 -15.56 -10.67
N PRO A 36 -15.37 -16.86 -11.05
CA PRO A 36 -14.23 -17.73 -10.82
C PRO A 36 -12.97 -17.32 -11.61
N ALA A 37 -13.11 -16.75 -12.81
CA ALA A 37 -11.98 -16.31 -13.61
C ALA A 37 -11.32 -15.07 -12.98
N VAL A 38 -12.14 -14.08 -12.58
CA VAL A 38 -11.67 -12.90 -11.85
C VAL A 38 -11.05 -13.28 -10.51
N ARG A 39 -11.62 -14.28 -9.82
CA ARG A 39 -11.08 -14.81 -8.56
C ARG A 39 -9.67 -15.37 -8.76
N ALA A 40 -9.44 -16.16 -9.82
CA ALA A 40 -8.12 -16.73 -10.11
C ALA A 40 -7.08 -15.63 -10.40
N GLU A 41 -7.45 -14.61 -11.18
CA GLU A 41 -6.59 -13.46 -11.45
C GLU A 41 -6.21 -12.70 -10.17
N LEU A 42 -7.20 -12.43 -9.31
CA LEU A 42 -6.97 -11.75 -8.02
C LEU A 42 -6.05 -12.53 -7.09
N LEU A 43 -6.15 -13.87 -7.06
CA LEU A 43 -5.23 -14.72 -6.30
C LEU A 43 -3.80 -14.63 -6.84
N GLY A 44 -3.62 -14.62 -8.17
CA GLY A 44 -2.33 -14.41 -8.81
C GLY A 44 -1.72 -13.05 -8.48
N ALA A 45 -2.53 -11.99 -8.52
CA ALA A 45 -2.13 -10.64 -8.14
C ALA A 45 -1.74 -10.54 -6.65
N LEU A 46 -2.50 -11.18 -5.76
CA LEU A 46 -2.20 -11.27 -4.32
C LEU A 46 -0.85 -11.94 -4.07
N ALA A 47 -0.57 -13.06 -4.73
CA ALA A 47 0.71 -13.75 -4.62
C ALA A 47 1.89 -12.87 -5.08
N LEU A 48 1.69 -12.11 -6.17
CA LEU A 48 2.70 -11.16 -6.66
C LEU A 48 2.93 -10.01 -5.68
N ALA A 49 1.86 -9.47 -5.10
CA ALA A 49 1.92 -8.40 -4.10
C ALA A 49 2.65 -8.88 -2.82
N GLY A 50 2.35 -10.10 -2.34
CA GLY A 50 3.06 -10.73 -1.22
C GLY A 50 4.57 -10.86 -1.48
N ARG A 51 4.97 -11.31 -2.69
CA ARG A 51 6.40 -11.37 -3.08
C ARG A 51 7.06 -9.98 -3.15
N ARG A 52 6.32 -8.94 -3.53
CA ARG A 52 6.82 -7.55 -3.51
C ARG A 52 7.02 -7.07 -2.08
N LEU A 53 6.05 -7.30 -1.20
CA LEU A 53 6.17 -6.94 0.22
C LEU A 53 7.38 -7.61 0.88
N ALA A 54 7.56 -8.91 0.67
CA ALA A 54 8.70 -9.66 1.21
C ALA A 54 10.05 -9.04 0.79
N ARG A 55 10.20 -8.65 -0.49
CA ARG A 55 11.42 -7.99 -0.99
C ARG A 55 11.68 -6.62 -0.38
N VAL A 56 10.64 -5.88 -0.02
CA VAL A 56 10.79 -4.55 0.60
C VAL A 56 11.04 -4.69 2.12
N ALA A 57 10.45 -5.70 2.76
CA ALA A 57 10.56 -5.95 4.19
C ALA A 57 11.92 -6.56 4.61
N THR A 58 12.67 -7.18 3.69
CA THR A 58 14.01 -7.72 3.97
C THR A 58 15.09 -6.65 4.14
N VAL A 59 14.78 -5.36 3.96
CA VAL A 59 15.67 -4.26 4.33
C VAL A 59 15.66 -4.14 5.86
N PRO A 60 16.82 -4.22 6.55
CA PRO A 60 16.84 -4.23 8.01
C PRO A 60 16.22 -2.96 8.57
N ALA A 61 15.00 -3.10 9.09
CA ALA A 61 14.28 -2.04 9.74
C ALA A 61 14.97 -1.74 11.07
N ALA A 62 15.42 -0.50 11.25
CA ALA A 62 15.73 0.02 12.58
C ALA A 62 14.50 -0.20 13.49
N PRO A 63 14.67 -0.39 14.81
CA PRO A 63 13.56 -0.71 15.71
C PRO A 63 12.42 0.29 15.56
N VAL A 64 11.27 -0.21 15.08
CA VAL A 64 10.09 0.60 14.76
C VAL A 64 9.18 0.63 15.99
N THR A 65 8.96 1.82 16.55
CA THR A 65 7.87 2.06 17.50
C THR A 65 6.55 1.79 16.79
N PRO A 66 5.65 0.94 17.31
CA PRO A 66 4.45 0.54 16.58
C PRO A 66 3.55 1.76 16.32
N PRO A 67 3.07 1.98 15.08
CA PRO A 67 2.15 3.05 14.79
C PRO A 67 0.81 2.81 15.52
N LEU A 68 0.26 3.87 16.11
CA LEU A 68 -1.06 3.87 16.75
C LEU A 68 -2.13 3.52 15.71
N LEU A 69 -2.55 2.25 15.70
CA LEU A 69 -3.62 1.76 14.83
C LEU A 69 -4.96 2.45 15.19
N PRO A 70 -5.79 2.83 14.20
CA PRO A 70 -7.09 3.42 14.46
C PRO A 70 -8.01 2.42 15.19
N ARG A 71 -8.37 2.75 16.44
CA ARG A 71 -9.11 1.84 17.35
C ARG A 71 -10.54 1.52 16.92
N SER A 72 -11.15 2.27 15.99
CA SER A 72 -12.56 2.08 15.61
C SER A 72 -12.78 1.72 14.14
N ARG A 73 -13.79 0.90 13.88
CA ARG A 73 -14.22 0.51 12.52
C ARG A 73 -14.64 1.72 11.67
N ARG A 74 -15.16 2.78 12.30
CA ARG A 74 -15.55 4.02 11.62
C ARG A 74 -14.34 4.82 11.15
N MET A 75 -13.30 4.93 11.99
CA MET A 75 -12.04 5.58 11.60
C MET A 75 -11.32 4.81 10.49
N ARG A 76 -11.29 3.48 10.56
CA ARG A 76 -10.73 2.64 9.48
C ARG A 76 -11.43 2.87 8.14
N ARG A 77 -12.77 2.92 8.14
CA ARG A 77 -13.55 3.23 6.92
C ARG A 77 -13.28 4.63 6.37
N ARG A 78 -13.14 5.64 7.24
CA ARG A 78 -12.81 7.01 6.81
C ARG A 78 -11.40 7.13 6.24
N ALA A 79 -10.42 6.46 6.85
CA ALA A 79 -9.04 6.47 6.36
C ALA A 79 -8.92 5.81 4.98
N LEU A 80 -9.63 4.70 4.75
CA LEU A 80 -9.69 4.05 3.44
C LEU A 80 -10.39 4.91 2.38
N ALA A 81 -11.51 5.54 2.73
CA ALA A 81 -12.23 6.44 1.82
C ALA A 81 -11.39 7.67 1.44
N ALA A 82 -10.69 8.27 2.41
CA ALA A 82 -9.77 9.39 2.15
C ALA A 82 -8.63 8.98 1.20
N ARG A 83 -8.02 7.81 1.45
CA ARG A 83 -6.92 7.30 0.63
C ARG A 83 -7.35 6.94 -0.81
N GLY A 84 -8.58 6.45 -0.97
CA GLY A 84 -9.17 6.22 -2.30
C GLY A 84 -9.47 7.52 -3.05
N ALA A 85 -9.92 8.56 -2.34
CA ALA A 85 -10.14 9.88 -2.92
C ALA A 85 -8.81 10.53 -3.35
N ASP A 86 -7.75 10.42 -2.55
CA ASP A 86 -6.42 10.93 -2.88
C ASP A 86 -5.83 10.25 -4.13
N TRP A 87 -6.03 8.94 -4.27
CA TRP A 87 -5.60 8.18 -5.45
C TRP A 87 -6.33 8.62 -6.73
N LEU A 88 -7.65 8.82 -6.64
CA LEU A 88 -8.45 9.32 -7.76
C LEU A 88 -8.06 10.75 -8.13
N ALA A 89 -7.85 11.62 -7.14
CA ALA A 89 -7.43 12.99 -7.35
C ALA A 89 -6.07 13.06 -8.06
N ALA A 90 -5.08 12.28 -7.64
CA ALA A 90 -3.76 12.21 -8.29
C ALA A 90 -3.86 11.75 -9.75
N ARG A 91 -4.72 10.75 -10.02
CA ARG A 91 -4.93 10.20 -11.35
C ARG A 91 -5.68 11.14 -12.30
N LEU A 92 -6.61 11.94 -11.77
CA LEU A 92 -7.41 12.90 -12.54
C LEU A 92 -6.68 14.24 -12.76
N THR A 93 -5.85 14.66 -11.81
CA THR A 93 -5.05 15.89 -11.93
C THR A 93 -3.75 15.70 -12.73
N GLY A 94 -3.45 14.47 -13.17
CA GLY A 94 -2.29 14.19 -14.02
C GLY A 94 -0.94 14.47 -13.34
N THR A 95 -0.89 14.45 -12.00
CA THR A 95 0.34 14.69 -11.23
C THR A 95 1.35 13.53 -11.28
N ASP A 96 1.02 12.44 -11.98
CA ASP A 96 1.92 11.33 -12.34
C ASP A 96 2.86 11.63 -13.54
N ARG A 97 2.87 12.85 -14.08
CA ARG A 97 3.92 13.32 -15.00
C ARG A 97 4.79 14.39 -14.32
N GLN A 98 5.87 13.99 -13.67
CA GLN A 98 7.13 14.76 -13.68
C GLN A 98 8.28 13.93 -13.07
N GLY A 99 9.28 13.64 -13.90
CA GLY A 99 10.49 12.90 -13.49
C GLY A 99 11.24 12.15 -14.60
N ARG A 100 11.14 12.55 -15.87
CA ARG A 100 12.20 12.31 -16.86
C ARG A 100 12.46 13.62 -17.60
N GLY A 101 13.64 14.16 -17.33
CA GLY A 101 14.23 15.37 -17.89
C GLY A 101 15.62 15.46 -17.28
#